data_AF-A0A3Q7QTT5-F1
#
_entry.id   AF-A0A3Q7QTT5-F1
#
_cell.length_a   1.000
_cell.length_b   1.000
_cell.length_c   1.000
_cell.angle_alpha   90.00
_cell.angle_beta   90.00
_cell.angle_gamma   90.00
#
_symmetry.space_group_name_H-M   'P 1'
#
loop_
_entity.id
_entity.type
_entity.pdbx_description
1 polymer ?
#
loop_
_entity_poly.entity_id
_entity_poly.type
_entity_poly.pdbx_seq_one_letter_code
_entity_poly.pdbx_strand_id
1 'polypeptide(L)'
;MASLWRLSVLCGAQGGRALFLRIPVVRPAQVSAFLQDQPTPGWCRTQHIHLSPNHYSSSKAASLHWTGERVVSVLLLGLIPAAYLNPGSAMDYSLAAALTLHSHWGLGQVVTDYVRGDALQKAAKTGILALSALTFAGLCYFNYHDVGICKAVAMLWKL
;
A
#
# COMPACT_ATOMS: atom_id res chain seq x y z
N MET A 1 -32.41 -16.40 -17.57
CA MET A 1 -32.65 -17.58 -16.71
C MET A 1 -31.44 -18.49 -16.81
N ALA A 2 -31.00 -19.00 -15.67
CA ALA A 2 -29.77 -19.74 -15.45
C ALA A 2 -29.71 -21.10 -16.17
N SER A 3 -28.51 -21.59 -16.43
CA SER A 3 -28.12 -22.91 -15.93
C SER A 3 -26.61 -23.08 -15.94
N LEU A 4 -26.12 -23.47 -14.77
CA LEU A 4 -24.79 -23.91 -14.45
C LEU A 4 -24.58 -25.31 -15.02
N TRP A 5 -23.42 -25.61 -15.60
CA TRP A 5 -22.95 -26.99 -15.69
C TRP A 5 -21.51 -27.06 -15.17
N ARG A 6 -21.37 -27.71 -14.01
CA ARG A 6 -20.11 -28.21 -13.45
C ARG A 6 -19.86 -29.61 -14.03
N LEU A 7 -18.60 -29.95 -14.29
CA LEU A 7 -17.99 -31.30 -14.19
C LEU A 7 -16.47 -31.06 -14.32
N SER A 8 -15.70 -31.03 -13.22
CA SER A 8 -15.09 -32.18 -12.53
C SER A 8 -14.04 -32.94 -13.36
N VAL A 9 -12.78 -32.65 -13.02
CA VAL A 9 -11.57 -33.50 -12.95
C VAL A 9 -11.65 -34.92 -13.52
N LEU A 10 -10.78 -35.19 -14.50
CA LEU A 10 -10.16 -36.51 -14.70
C LEU A 10 -8.65 -36.34 -14.94
N CYS A 11 -7.89 -37.05 -14.10
CA CYS A 11 -6.46 -37.29 -14.20
C CYS A 11 -6.23 -38.42 -15.21
N GLY A 12 -5.23 -38.30 -16.10
CA GLY A 12 -4.88 -39.40 -17.02
C GLY A 12 -3.91 -38.99 -18.12
N ALA A 13 -2.65 -39.38 -17.94
CA ALA A 13 -1.47 -39.21 -18.78
C ALA A 13 -1.66 -39.22 -20.31
N GLN A 14 -1.00 -38.30 -21.03
CA GLN A 14 -0.05 -38.67 -22.09
C GLN A 14 0.81 -37.47 -22.56
N GLY A 15 2.09 -37.75 -22.79
CA GLY A 15 3.18 -36.80 -22.93
C GLY A 15 3.07 -35.76 -24.06
N GLY A 16 3.51 -34.55 -23.73
CA GLY A 16 3.93 -33.53 -24.69
C GLY A 16 5.23 -32.92 -24.19
N ARG A 17 6.34 -33.23 -24.88
CA ARG A 17 7.67 -32.64 -24.68
C ARG A 17 7.56 -31.12 -24.85
N ALA A 18 7.64 -30.37 -23.76
CA ALA A 18 7.92 -28.94 -23.79
C ALA A 18 9.29 -28.70 -23.14
N LEU A 19 10.13 -27.99 -23.88
CA LEU A 19 11.54 -27.69 -23.60
C LEU A 19 11.70 -26.98 -22.25
N PHE A 20 12.19 -27.70 -21.24
CA PHE A 20 12.65 -27.11 -19.99
C PHE A 20 14.04 -26.50 -20.19
N LEU A 21 14.10 -25.17 -20.16
CA LEU A 21 15.32 -24.41 -19.87
C LEU A 21 15.88 -24.89 -18.53
N ARG A 22 16.96 -25.70 -18.58
CA ARG A 22 17.72 -26.12 -17.39
C ARG A 22 18.53 -24.94 -16.88
N ILE A 23 18.01 -24.23 -15.88
CA ILE A 23 18.84 -23.41 -15.00
C ILE A 23 19.42 -24.35 -13.93
N PRO A 24 20.75 -24.46 -13.78
CA PRO A 24 21.32 -25.24 -12.70
C PRO A 24 21.10 -24.50 -11.37
N VAL A 25 20.10 -24.95 -10.61
CA VAL A 25 19.95 -24.57 -9.20
C VAL A 25 21.09 -25.24 -8.43
N VAL A 26 22.09 -24.45 -8.05
CA VAL A 26 23.13 -24.85 -7.10
C VAL A 26 22.44 -25.14 -5.76
N ARG A 27 22.39 -26.42 -5.37
CA ARG A 27 21.99 -26.83 -4.02
C ARG A 27 23.06 -26.33 -3.03
N PRO A 28 22.71 -25.61 -1.96
CA PRO A 28 23.67 -25.42 -0.88
C PRO A 28 23.86 -26.77 -0.19
N ALA A 29 25.04 -27.35 -0.37
CA ALA A 29 25.47 -28.48 0.41
C ALA A 29 25.53 -28.05 1.87
N GLN A 30 24.87 -28.81 2.74
CA GLN A 30 24.93 -28.63 4.18
C GLN A 30 26.37 -28.88 4.64
N VAL A 31 27.10 -27.80 4.95
CA VAL A 31 28.34 -27.88 5.71
C VAL A 31 27.95 -27.88 7.18
N SER A 32 27.59 -29.06 7.67
CA SER A 32 27.58 -29.37 9.10
C SER A 32 28.86 -30.12 9.42
N ALA A 33 29.96 -29.39 9.56
CA ALA A 33 31.13 -29.83 10.29
C ALA A 33 32.01 -28.61 10.56
N PHE A 34 32.69 -28.61 11.70
CA PHE A 34 33.74 -27.66 12.07
C PHE A 34 33.32 -26.38 12.80
N LEU A 35 32.72 -26.53 13.98
CA LEU A 35 33.19 -25.86 15.21
C LEU A 35 32.76 -26.72 16.39
N GLN A 36 33.60 -27.71 16.69
CA GLN A 36 33.48 -28.53 17.88
C GLN A 36 34.69 -28.20 18.75
N ASP A 37 34.61 -27.10 19.50
CA ASP A 37 35.60 -26.71 20.50
C ASP A 37 34.93 -26.34 21.84
N GLN A 38 35.14 -27.23 22.80
CA GLN A 38 35.24 -27.10 24.27
C GLN A 38 34.07 -26.54 25.12
N PRO A 39 33.63 -27.25 26.19
CA PRO A 39 32.56 -26.79 27.08
C PRO A 39 33.09 -25.86 28.19
N THR A 40 32.61 -24.61 28.23
CA THR A 40 32.75 -23.71 29.38
C THR A 40 31.47 -23.76 30.24
N PRO A 41 31.55 -23.98 31.57
CA PRO A 41 30.37 -23.96 32.43
C PRO A 41 30.05 -22.51 32.81
N GLY A 42 29.11 -21.89 32.11
CA GLY A 42 28.73 -20.51 32.41
C GLY A 42 27.57 -20.01 31.55
N TRP A 43 26.35 -20.20 32.07
CA TRP A 43 25.14 -19.50 31.63
C TRP A 43 24.83 -19.52 30.13
N CYS A 44 24.35 -20.67 29.67
CA CYS A 44 23.54 -20.74 28.46
C CYS A 44 22.18 -20.06 28.74
N ARG A 45 22.11 -18.74 28.57
CA ARG A 45 20.82 -18.03 28.48
C ARG A 45 20.21 -18.40 27.14
N THR A 46 19.46 -19.50 27.10
CA THR A 46 18.56 -19.83 26.01
C THR A 46 17.60 -18.65 25.85
N GLN A 47 17.90 -17.76 24.91
CA GLN A 47 16.99 -16.70 24.50
C GLN A 47 15.83 -17.38 23.78
N HIS A 48 14.84 -17.84 24.53
CA HIS A 48 13.56 -18.21 23.96
C HIS A 48 12.99 -16.96 23.32
N ILE A 49 13.06 -16.89 21.99
CA ILE A 49 12.36 -15.88 21.20
C ILE A 49 10.88 -16.11 21.49
N HIS A 50 10.34 -15.30 22.39
CA HIS A 50 8.93 -15.32 22.75
C HIS A 50 8.18 -14.69 21.57
N LEU A 51 7.85 -15.52 20.57
CA LEU A 51 6.95 -15.11 19.50
C LEU A 51 5.61 -14.80 20.16
N SER A 52 5.19 -13.53 20.10
CA SER A 52 3.85 -13.15 20.53
C SER A 52 2.81 -14.03 19.83
N PRO A 53 1.72 -14.41 20.52
CA PRO A 53 0.66 -15.20 19.92
C PRO A 53 0.26 -14.60 18.58
N ASN A 54 0.28 -15.43 17.53
CA ASN A 54 -0.09 -15.01 16.20
C ASN A 54 -1.60 -14.74 16.19
N HIS A 55 -2.00 -13.49 16.45
CA HIS A 55 -3.39 -13.07 16.32
C HIS A 55 -3.75 -13.12 14.83
N TYR A 56 -4.25 -14.27 14.39
CA TYR A 56 -4.70 -14.49 13.02
C TYR A 56 -5.98 -13.67 12.79
N SER A 57 -5.81 -12.39 12.43
CA SER A 57 -6.90 -11.60 11.89
C SER A 57 -7.19 -12.13 10.48
N SER A 58 -8.34 -12.79 10.30
CA SER A 58 -8.81 -13.27 9.00
C SER A 58 -9.05 -12.14 7.98
N SER A 59 -9.13 -10.89 8.46
CA SER A 59 -9.39 -9.71 7.63
C SER A 59 -8.17 -9.27 6.84
N LYS A 60 -8.34 -9.12 5.53
CA LYS A 60 -7.32 -8.55 4.62
C LYS A 60 -7.25 -7.01 4.63
N ALA A 61 -7.95 -6.34 5.54
CA ALA A 61 -8.10 -4.88 5.53
C ALA A 61 -6.76 -4.11 5.50
N ALA A 62 -5.78 -4.51 6.31
CA ALA A 62 -4.47 -3.84 6.33
C ALA A 62 -3.72 -3.99 4.99
N SER A 63 -3.73 -5.19 4.40
CA SER A 63 -3.10 -5.43 3.10
C SER A 63 -3.80 -4.70 1.95
N LEU A 64 -5.13 -4.59 2.02
CA LEU A 64 -5.92 -3.83 1.05
C LEU A 64 -5.66 -2.32 1.19
N HIS A 65 -5.56 -1.82 2.42
CA HIS A 65 -5.24 -0.41 2.68
C HIS A 65 -3.85 -0.06 2.13
N TRP A 66 -2.83 -0.87 2.41
CA TRP A 66 -1.49 -0.71 1.83
C TRP A 66 -1.50 -0.69 0.30
N THR A 67 -2.23 -1.63 -0.31
CA THR A 67 -2.37 -1.70 -1.78
C THR A 67 -3.07 -0.45 -2.32
N GLY A 68 -4.14 0.00 -1.64
CA GLY A 68 -4.88 1.22 -1.98
C GLY A 68 -4.00 2.46 -1.98
N GLU A 69 -3.12 2.61 -0.98
CA GLU A 69 -2.16 3.73 -0.96
C GLU A 69 -1.26 3.74 -2.20
N ARG A 70 -0.78 2.57 -2.65
CA ARG A 70 0.06 2.47 -3.85
C ARG A 70 -0.72 2.82 -5.11
N VAL A 71 -1.96 2.36 -5.21
CA VAL A 71 -2.86 2.69 -6.34
C VAL A 71 -3.09 4.19 -6.43
N VAL A 72 -3.44 4.86 -5.33
CA VAL A 72 -3.67 6.31 -5.31
C VAL A 72 -2.37 7.08 -5.59
N SER A 73 -1.21 6.57 -5.16
CA SER A 73 0.10 7.17 -5.47
C SER A 73 0.41 7.13 -6.96
N VAL A 74 0.20 5.99 -7.63
CA VAL A 74 0.39 5.86 -9.08
C VAL A 74 -0.64 6.68 -9.85
N LEU A 75 -1.89 6.73 -9.38
CA LEU A 75 -2.93 7.59 -9.94
C LEU A 75 -2.51 9.06 -9.89
N LEU A 76 -2.09 9.56 -8.72
CA LEU A 76 -1.65 10.95 -8.56
C LEU A 76 -0.42 11.25 -9.45
N LEU A 77 0.54 10.32 -9.53
CA LEU A 77 1.69 10.44 -10.42
C LEU A 77 1.27 10.60 -11.89
N GLY A 78 0.24 9.86 -12.34
CA GLY A 78 -0.31 9.99 -13.69
C GLY A 78 -1.15 11.24 -13.91
N LEU A 79 -1.86 11.71 -12.89
CA LEU A 79 -2.70 12.90 -12.97
C LEU A 79 -1.89 14.19 -13.16
N ILE A 80 -0.68 14.29 -12.59
CA ILE A 80 0.18 15.48 -12.74
C ILE A 80 0.48 15.81 -14.23
N PRO A 81 1.08 14.89 -15.03
CA PRO A 81 1.30 15.17 -16.44
C PRO A 81 -0.01 15.23 -17.24
N ALA A 82 -1.03 14.43 -16.88
CA ALA A 82 -2.33 14.49 -17.55
C ALA A 82 -3.00 15.86 -17.39
N ALA A 83 -2.85 16.51 -16.23
CA ALA A 83 -3.38 17.84 -15.96
C ALA A 83 -2.68 18.95 -16.72
N TYR A 84 -1.38 18.77 -16.99
CA TYR A 84 -0.66 19.66 -17.89
C TYR A 84 -1.16 19.55 -19.33
N LEU A 85 -1.36 18.31 -19.81
CA LEU A 85 -1.73 18.04 -21.21
C LEU A 85 -3.21 18.28 -21.51
N ASN A 86 -4.10 18.03 -20.55
CA ASN A 86 -5.55 18.12 -20.72
C ASN A 86 -6.22 18.78 -19.49
N PRO A 87 -6.05 20.10 -19.30
CA PRO A 87 -6.66 20.82 -18.20
C PRO A 87 -8.19 20.91 -18.38
N GLY A 88 -8.94 20.73 -17.29
CA GLY A 88 -10.39 20.87 -17.28
C GLY A 88 -11.04 20.33 -16.01
N SER A 89 -12.35 20.55 -15.86
CA SER A 89 -13.09 20.27 -14.62
C SER A 89 -12.94 18.82 -14.12
N ALA A 90 -13.03 17.83 -15.01
CA ALA A 90 -12.84 16.42 -14.62
C ALA A 90 -11.45 16.16 -14.03
N MET A 91 -10.43 16.81 -14.59
CA MET A 91 -9.06 16.73 -14.09
C MET A 91 -8.90 17.45 -12.75
N ASP A 92 -9.51 18.63 -12.62
CA ASP A 92 -9.47 19.42 -11.38
C ASP A 92 -10.08 18.66 -10.20
N TYR A 93 -11.25 18.02 -10.38
CA TYR A 93 -11.84 17.19 -9.34
C TYR A 93 -11.06 15.90 -9.08
N SER A 94 -10.50 15.28 -10.12
CA SER A 94 -9.66 14.09 -9.96
C SER A 94 -8.39 14.42 -9.16
N LEU A 95 -7.73 15.55 -9.45
CA LEU A 95 -6.60 16.07 -8.69
C LEU A 95 -6.99 16.37 -7.25
N ALA A 96 -8.11 17.07 -7.02
CA ALA A 96 -8.58 17.37 -5.67
C ALA A 96 -8.79 16.09 -4.84
N ALA A 97 -9.41 15.06 -5.43
CA ALA A 97 -9.65 13.78 -4.77
C ALA A 97 -8.35 13.02 -4.50
N ALA A 98 -7.51 12.83 -5.53
CA ALA A 98 -6.27 12.06 -5.41
C ALA A 98 -5.26 12.73 -4.47
N LEU A 99 -5.08 14.05 -4.56
CA LEU A 99 -4.16 14.81 -3.70
C LEU A 99 -4.61 14.74 -2.24
N THR A 100 -5.90 14.94 -1.98
CA THR A 100 -6.41 14.94 -0.60
C THR A 100 -6.37 13.55 0.01
N LEU A 101 -6.77 12.52 -0.72
CA LEU A 101 -6.76 11.14 -0.23
C LEU A 101 -5.33 10.61 -0.01
N HIS A 102 -4.41 10.88 -0.95
CA HIS A 102 -3.01 10.52 -0.80
C HIS A 102 -2.39 11.15 0.45
N SER A 103 -2.64 12.44 0.65
CA SER A 103 -2.16 13.19 1.83
C SER A 103 -2.79 12.68 3.12
N HIS A 104 -4.10 12.36 3.13
CA HIS A 104 -4.80 11.85 4.31
C HIS A 104 -4.17 10.55 4.83
N TRP A 105 -3.91 9.58 3.94
CA TRP A 105 -3.26 8.32 4.32
C TRP A 105 -1.79 8.54 4.71
N GLY A 106 -1.06 9.38 3.97
CA GLY A 106 0.34 9.71 4.31
C GLY A 106 0.48 10.30 5.71
N LEU A 107 -0.35 11.28 6.06
CA LEU A 107 -0.38 11.86 7.41
C LEU A 107 -0.86 10.85 8.46
N GLY A 108 -1.77 9.94 8.09
CA GLY A 108 -2.21 8.83 8.95
C GLY A 108 -1.06 7.90 9.36
N GLN A 109 -0.10 7.65 8.47
CA GLN A 109 1.13 6.91 8.79
C GLN A 109 2.01 7.70 9.76
N VAL A 110 2.24 8.99 9.49
CA VAL A 110 3.00 9.87 10.40
C VAL A 110 2.42 9.86 11.82
N VAL A 111 1.10 9.96 11.95
CA VAL A 111 0.45 9.88 13.27
C VAL A 111 0.62 8.52 13.92
N THR A 112 0.52 7.44 13.16
CA THR A 112 0.69 6.08 13.69
C THR A 112 2.12 5.82 14.16
N ASP A 113 3.12 6.42 13.50
CA ASP A 113 4.53 6.24 13.84
C ASP A 113 4.95 7.07 15.05
N TYR A 114 4.50 8.33 15.13
CA TYR A 114 5.06 9.31 16.07
C TYR A 114 4.13 9.71 17.22
N VAL A 115 2.81 9.59 17.08
CA VAL A 115 1.87 10.00 18.15
C VAL A 115 1.63 8.82 19.09
N ARG A 116 2.17 8.93 20.31
CA ARG A 116 2.03 7.88 21.33
C ARG A 116 0.84 8.16 22.25
N GLY A 117 0.16 7.08 22.66
CA GLY A 117 -0.97 7.12 23.59
C GLY A 117 -2.32 7.17 22.87
N ASP A 118 -3.23 6.30 23.29
CA ASP A 118 -4.47 6.03 22.56
C ASP A 118 -5.38 7.25 22.41
N ALA A 119 -5.50 8.06 23.47
CA ALA A 119 -6.31 9.28 23.45
C ALA A 119 -5.76 10.32 22.47
N LEU A 120 -4.44 10.55 22.50
CA LEU A 120 -3.78 11.52 21.63
C LEU A 120 -3.80 11.04 20.16
N GLN A 121 -3.57 9.74 19.92
CA GLN A 121 -3.66 9.15 18.59
C GLN A 121 -5.08 9.25 18.02
N LYS A 122 -6.11 9.01 18.83
CA LYS A 122 -7.51 9.17 18.42
C LYS A 122 -7.83 10.62 18.09
N ALA A 123 -7.41 11.57 18.93
CA ALA A 123 -7.58 12.99 18.68
C ALA A 123 -6.88 13.43 17.38
N ALA A 124 -5.63 13.02 17.18
CA ALA A 124 -4.85 13.33 15.98
C ALA A 124 -5.49 12.75 14.70
N LYS A 125 -5.95 11.49 14.72
CA LYS A 125 -6.65 10.88 13.58
C LYS A 125 -7.96 11.58 13.24
N THR A 126 -8.74 11.97 14.26
CA THR A 126 -9.94 12.80 14.06
C THR A 126 -9.60 14.16 13.47
N GLY A 127 -8.54 14.81 13.96
CA GLY A 127 -8.05 16.08 13.44
C GLY A 127 -7.64 15.98 11.97
N ILE A 128 -6.88 14.95 11.60
CA ILE A 128 -6.50 14.69 10.20
C ILE A 128 -7.72 14.45 9.33
N LEU A 129 -8.73 13.71 9.82
CA LEU A 129 -9.96 13.47 9.08
C LEU A 129 -10.71 14.79 8.83
N ALA A 130 -10.88 15.61 9.86
CA ALA A 130 -11.53 16.92 9.74
C ALA A 130 -10.76 17.85 8.78
N LEU A 131 -9.44 17.92 8.92
CA LEU A 131 -8.57 18.69 8.02
C LEU A 131 -8.73 18.21 6.58
N SER A 132 -8.68 16.90 6.33
CA SER A 132 -8.78 16.33 4.99
C SER A 132 -10.17 16.58 4.38
N ALA A 133 -11.23 16.47 5.17
CA ALA A 133 -12.59 16.78 4.71
C ALA A 133 -12.74 18.26 4.33
N LEU A 134 -12.22 19.16 5.17
CA LEU A 134 -12.22 20.61 4.89
C LEU A 134 -11.37 20.95 3.66
N THR A 135 -10.19 20.35 3.50
CA THR A 135 -9.34 20.52 2.32
C THR A 135 -10.05 20.04 1.06
N PHE A 136 -10.63 18.84 1.07
CA PHE A 136 -11.34 18.31 -0.10
C PHE A 136 -12.56 19.18 -0.46
N ALA A 137 -13.35 19.59 0.53
CA ALA A 137 -14.48 20.48 0.33
C ALA A 137 -14.04 21.85 -0.22
N GLY A 138 -12.97 22.43 0.33
CA GLY A 138 -12.40 23.70 -0.13
C GLY A 138 -11.89 23.62 -1.56
N LEU A 139 -11.19 22.54 -1.94
CA LEU A 139 -10.75 22.32 -3.31
C LEU A 139 -11.93 22.09 -4.26
N CYS A 140 -12.95 21.33 -3.85
CA CYS A 140 -14.18 21.17 -4.63
C CYS A 140 -14.93 22.48 -4.82
N TYR A 141 -15.01 23.30 -3.77
CA TYR A 141 -15.61 24.63 -3.81
C TYR A 141 -14.86 25.54 -4.76
N PHE A 142 -13.53 25.58 -4.67
CA PHE A 142 -12.67 26.35 -5.58
C PHE A 142 -12.83 25.89 -7.04
N ASN A 143 -12.91 24.58 -7.28
CA ASN A 143 -13.16 24.04 -8.62
C ASN A 143 -14.55 24.37 -9.17
N TYR A 144 -15.54 24.57 -8.30
CA TYR A 144 -16.91 24.84 -8.72
C TYR A 144 -17.21 26.34 -8.87
N HIS A 145 -16.71 27.15 -7.95
CA HIS A 145 -17.04 28.58 -7.82
C HIS A 145 -15.92 29.51 -8.30
N ASP A 146 -14.75 28.99 -8.63
CA ASP A 146 -13.59 29.76 -9.09
C ASP A 146 -12.98 29.10 -10.36
N VAL A 147 -11.78 29.52 -10.75
CA VAL A 147 -11.12 29.10 -12.00
C VAL A 147 -10.72 27.62 -12.05
N GLY A 148 -10.65 26.93 -10.92
CA GLY A 148 -10.20 25.54 -10.80
C GLY A 148 -8.67 25.37 -10.76
N ILE A 149 -8.22 24.25 -10.18
CA ILE A 149 -6.81 23.99 -9.82
C ILE A 149 -5.86 24.16 -11.02
N CYS A 150 -6.13 23.51 -12.14
CA CYS A 150 -5.25 23.52 -13.32
C CYS A 150 -5.07 24.94 -13.86
N LYS A 151 -6.18 25.69 -13.98
CA LYS A 151 -6.15 27.05 -14.49
C LYS A 151 -5.51 28.02 -13.49
N ALA A 152 -5.78 27.85 -12.21
CA ALA A 152 -5.18 28.63 -11.13
C ALA A 152 -3.65 28.52 -11.15
N VAL A 153 -3.12 27.30 -11.23
CA VAL A 153 -1.67 27.06 -11.35
C VAL A 153 -1.11 27.70 -12.62
N ALA A 154 -1.80 27.59 -13.75
CA ALA A 154 -1.36 28.20 -15.01
C ALA A 154 -1.38 29.75 -14.96
N MET A 155 -2.31 30.36 -14.22
CA MET A 155 -2.33 31.80 -14.00
C MET A 155 -1.23 32.24 -13.04
N LEU A 156 -1.03 31.49 -11.95
CA LEU A 156 0.03 31.74 -10.97
C LEU A 156 1.42 31.68 -11.60
N TRP A 157 1.65 30.74 -12.52
CA TRP A 157 2.94 30.58 -13.20
C TRP A 157 3.27 31.69 -14.22
N LYS A 158 2.31 32.58 -14.50
CA LYS A 158 2.51 33.73 -15.39
C LYS A 158 2.84 35.04 -14.65
N LEU A 159 2.82 35.01 -13.32
CA LEU A 159 3.30 36.12 -12.48
C LEU A 159 4.83 36.20 -12.53
#